data_AF-A0A4R0R6M0-F1
#
_entry.id   AF-A0A4R0R6M0-F1
#
_cell.length_a   1.000
_cell.length_b   1.000
_cell.length_c   1.000
_cell.angle_alpha   90.00
_cell.angle_beta   90.00
_cell.angle_gamma   90.00
#
_symmetry.space_group_name_H-M   'P 1'
#
loop_
_entity.id
_entity.type
_entity.pdbx_description
1 polymer ?
#
loop_
_entity_poly.entity_id
_entity_poly.type
_entity_poly.pdbx_seq_one_letter_code
_entity_poly.pdbx_strand_id
1 'polypeptide(L)'
;MPLAPIDEYGVVFDYDDTGIPPGSSDYTTLVFVHGVQFNRGIFSRLTPYVASLHLRLVLLNLRENGQSTRYSDDEAKILGGADLEPKVAFMKERVKELAAFFVWYIQKEKIPLVKEVDGGKTGGFTWVAWSGGNAYAVPFFGFPEVIPEDQRSLIEKYMRTYVMFDPGHSMVGAPRRSLSELYNILLDPSIPVSDKTTTGPYWVPKLVGKHSASAQYAYDALSVTKLADLPLLLEFLGKLQTMPDPVTSTDLTLLDAFAEPYGVWRSFMPIIGIDPPGFYGPALERALTQGFNGEGEGRAYFPDVKVEFVATMQALPETVYGAHWVKRMVLEYKERGTNTREFNMHLIKDASHGWHWDEPEKFIKFFASIV
;
A
#
# COMPACT_ATOMS: atom_id res chain seq x y z
N MET A 1 -14.75 12.23 14.22
CA MET A 1 -13.57 11.87 13.42
C MET A 1 -12.88 13.17 13.04
N PRO A 2 -11.59 13.35 13.35
CA PRO A 2 -10.86 14.58 13.06
C PRO A 2 -10.60 14.78 11.56
N LEU A 3 -10.54 16.05 11.14
CA LEU A 3 -10.12 16.47 9.81
C LEU A 3 -8.77 17.18 9.92
N ALA A 4 -7.79 16.71 9.15
CA ALA A 4 -6.46 17.30 9.02
C ALA A 4 -6.45 18.27 7.82
N PRO A 5 -6.27 19.59 8.02
CA PRO A 5 -6.04 20.51 6.91
C PRO A 5 -4.65 20.27 6.33
N ILE A 6 -4.56 20.09 5.00
CA ILE A 6 -3.30 19.78 4.32
C ILE A 6 -2.84 20.89 3.37
N ASP A 7 -3.68 21.89 3.11
CA ASP A 7 -3.31 23.09 2.38
C ASP A 7 -4.12 24.34 2.80
N GLU A 8 -3.78 25.49 2.22
CA GLU A 8 -4.47 26.77 2.42
C GLU A 8 -5.79 26.88 1.64
N TYR A 9 -6.06 25.95 0.72
CA TYR A 9 -7.23 25.93 -0.16
C TYR A 9 -8.41 25.16 0.46
N GLY A 10 -8.22 24.60 1.67
CA GLY A 10 -9.26 23.89 2.40
C GLY A 10 -9.35 22.40 2.07
N VAL A 11 -8.31 21.82 1.46
CA VAL A 11 -8.22 20.36 1.32
C VAL A 11 -7.98 19.76 2.70
N VAL A 12 -8.76 18.73 3.02
CA VAL A 12 -8.66 18.01 4.29
C VAL A 12 -8.55 16.51 4.05
N PHE A 13 -7.80 15.84 4.92
CA PHE A 13 -7.87 14.39 5.10
C PHE A 13 -8.64 14.04 6.36
N ASP A 14 -9.57 13.11 6.21
CA ASP A 14 -10.33 12.51 7.28
C ASP A 14 -9.57 11.30 7.83
N TYR A 15 -9.39 11.24 9.14
CA TYR A 15 -8.64 10.16 9.79
C TYR A 15 -9.26 9.78 11.12
N ASP A 16 -8.95 8.58 11.60
CA ASP A 16 -9.18 8.17 12.98
C ASP A 16 -7.84 7.93 13.67
N ASP A 17 -7.82 8.08 14.99
CA ASP A 17 -6.63 7.97 15.80
C ASP A 17 -6.99 7.39 17.16
N THR A 18 -6.31 6.31 17.56
CA THR A 18 -6.53 5.68 18.86
C THR A 18 -5.97 6.48 20.03
N GLY A 19 -5.18 7.52 19.74
CA GLY A 19 -4.47 8.31 20.72
C GLY A 19 -3.23 7.60 21.28
N ILE A 20 -2.58 8.26 22.23
CA ILE A 20 -1.38 7.74 22.90
C ILE A 20 -1.76 6.48 23.71
N PRO A 21 -1.05 5.35 23.54
CA PRO A 21 -1.28 4.15 24.34
C PRO A 21 -1.12 4.47 25.84
N PRO A 22 -2.06 4.04 26.70
CA PRO A 22 -2.01 4.35 28.13
C PRO A 22 -0.67 3.96 28.77
N GLY A 23 -0.05 4.91 29.47
CA GLY A 23 1.21 4.68 30.18
C GLY A 23 2.47 4.60 29.30
N SER A 24 2.38 4.84 27.99
CA SER A 24 3.55 4.89 27.10
C SER A 24 3.97 6.32 26.78
N SER A 25 5.29 6.54 26.68
CA SER A 25 5.89 7.82 26.26
C SER A 25 6.78 7.69 25.01
N ASP A 26 6.93 6.46 24.52
CA ASP A 26 7.88 5.99 23.51
C ASP A 26 7.21 5.05 22.47
N TYR A 27 5.89 5.10 22.38
CA TYR A 27 5.08 4.31 21.44
C TYR A 27 5.49 4.52 19.98
N THR A 28 5.25 3.50 19.16
CA THR A 28 5.36 3.62 17.69
C THR A 28 4.00 3.97 17.11
N THR A 29 3.96 4.90 16.15
CA THR A 29 2.72 5.23 15.42
C THR A 29 2.63 4.44 14.12
N LEU A 30 1.51 3.78 13.87
CA LEU A 30 1.20 3.15 12.59
C LEU A 30 0.15 3.97 11.84
N VAL A 31 0.52 4.53 10.70
CA VAL A 31 -0.41 5.23 9.81
C VAL A 31 -0.82 4.29 8.70
N PHE A 32 -2.08 3.88 8.67
CA PHE A 32 -2.65 2.98 7.67
C PHE A 32 -3.40 3.74 6.59
N VAL A 33 -3.19 3.37 5.34
CA VAL A 33 -3.94 3.82 4.18
C VAL A 33 -4.61 2.62 3.50
N HIS A 34 -5.89 2.78 3.19
CA HIS A 34 -6.75 1.73 2.64
C HIS A 34 -6.44 1.42 1.16
N GLY A 35 -6.95 0.28 0.71
CA GLY A 35 -6.89 -0.15 -0.69
C GLY A 35 -7.99 0.45 -1.55
N VAL A 36 -8.09 -0.07 -2.78
CA VAL A 36 -9.21 0.24 -3.69
C VAL A 36 -10.53 -0.08 -2.97
N GLN A 37 -11.55 0.73 -3.23
CA GLN A 37 -12.92 0.54 -2.77
C GLN A 37 -13.20 0.73 -1.29
N PHE A 38 -12.26 0.51 -0.40
CA PHE A 38 -12.51 0.70 1.02
C PHE A 38 -12.21 2.14 1.45
N ASN A 39 -12.81 2.57 2.56
CA ASN A 39 -12.27 3.63 3.39
C ASN A 39 -11.54 3.01 4.60
N ARG A 40 -11.03 3.87 5.47
CA ARG A 40 -10.25 3.51 6.66
C ARG A 40 -10.94 2.53 7.61
N GLY A 41 -12.28 2.45 7.58
CA GLY A 41 -13.05 1.59 8.47
C GLY A 41 -12.74 0.09 8.29
N ILE A 42 -12.14 -0.29 7.16
CA ILE A 42 -11.61 -1.63 6.91
C ILE A 42 -10.53 -2.05 7.93
N PHE A 43 -9.90 -1.12 8.62
CA PHE A 43 -8.91 -1.40 9.66
C PHE A 43 -9.47 -1.33 11.10
N SER A 44 -10.76 -1.05 11.28
CA SER A 44 -11.37 -0.83 12.60
C SER A 44 -11.17 -2.01 13.58
N ARG A 45 -11.07 -3.24 13.04
CA ARG A 45 -10.85 -4.45 13.84
C ARG A 45 -9.47 -4.53 14.51
N LEU A 46 -8.52 -3.69 14.12
CA LEU A 46 -7.19 -3.63 14.72
C LEU A 46 -7.17 -2.91 16.07
N THR A 47 -8.08 -1.95 16.28
CA THR A 47 -8.10 -1.05 17.45
C THR A 47 -8.01 -1.76 18.81
N PRO A 48 -8.68 -2.90 19.07
CA PRO A 48 -8.61 -3.55 20.38
C PRO A 48 -7.21 -4.09 20.76
N TYR A 49 -6.30 -4.22 19.80
CA TYR A 49 -5.05 -4.98 19.98
C TYR A 49 -3.77 -4.11 20.03
N VAL A 50 -3.87 -2.81 19.68
CA VAL A 50 -2.69 -1.95 19.50
C VAL A 50 -2.10 -1.44 20.82
N ALA A 51 -2.94 -1.17 21.82
CA ALA A 51 -2.49 -0.57 23.07
C ALA A 51 -1.54 -1.48 23.86
N SER A 52 -1.82 -2.79 23.92
CA SER A 52 -0.94 -3.78 24.58
C SER A 52 0.39 -3.99 23.86
N LEU A 53 0.53 -3.49 22.64
CA LEU A 53 1.75 -3.54 21.83
C LEU A 53 2.50 -2.21 21.82
N HIS A 54 2.08 -1.23 22.65
CA HIS A 54 2.64 0.13 22.65
C HIS A 54 2.55 0.80 21.26
N LEU A 55 1.46 0.55 20.54
CA LEU A 55 1.20 1.11 19.22
C LEU A 55 0.06 2.14 19.27
N ARG A 56 0.28 3.30 18.64
CA ARG A 56 -0.77 4.26 18.28
C ARG A 56 -1.21 3.99 16.84
N LEU A 57 -2.49 3.77 16.61
CA LEU A 57 -3.02 3.48 15.28
C LEU A 57 -3.72 4.71 14.72
N VAL A 58 -3.31 5.09 13.51
CA VAL A 58 -3.88 6.19 12.73
C VAL A 58 -4.41 5.60 11.44
N LEU A 59 -5.70 5.79 11.18
CA LEU A 59 -6.37 5.24 10.01
C LEU A 59 -6.73 6.41 9.09
N LEU A 60 -6.04 6.53 7.96
CA LEU A 60 -6.13 7.69 7.07
C LEU A 60 -7.00 7.38 5.84
N ASN A 61 -7.95 8.26 5.54
CA ASN A 61 -8.61 8.27 4.23
C ASN A 61 -7.86 9.15 3.24
N LEU A 62 -7.65 8.62 2.05
CA LEU A 62 -7.21 9.41 0.91
C LEU A 62 -8.35 10.29 0.38
N ARG A 63 -8.06 11.22 -0.54
CA ARG A 63 -9.10 11.98 -1.24
C ARG A 63 -10.12 11.05 -1.89
N GLU A 64 -11.38 11.49 -1.93
CA GLU A 64 -12.57 10.72 -2.36
C GLU A 64 -13.10 9.67 -1.36
N ASN A 65 -12.45 9.44 -0.22
CA ASN A 65 -12.88 8.44 0.76
C ASN A 65 -13.32 9.09 2.08
N GLY A 66 -14.40 8.57 2.68
CA GLY A 66 -15.00 9.14 3.89
C GLY A 66 -15.28 10.64 3.78
N GLN A 67 -14.79 11.42 4.74
CA GLN A 67 -14.95 12.88 4.76
C GLN A 67 -13.74 13.64 4.19
N SER A 68 -12.76 12.95 3.60
CA SER A 68 -11.64 13.62 2.92
C SER A 68 -12.14 14.40 1.71
N THR A 69 -11.49 15.51 1.39
CA THR A 69 -11.88 16.36 0.25
C THR A 69 -11.84 15.57 -1.06
N ARG A 70 -12.96 15.57 -1.79
CA ARG A 70 -13.07 14.97 -3.12
C ARG A 70 -12.25 15.74 -4.15
N TYR A 71 -11.78 15.06 -5.20
CA TYR A 71 -11.20 15.72 -6.37
C TYR A 71 -12.25 16.58 -7.05
N SER A 72 -11.87 17.80 -7.44
CA SER A 72 -12.67 18.60 -8.35
C SER A 72 -12.90 17.86 -9.67
N ASP A 73 -13.87 18.29 -10.46
CA ASP A 73 -14.12 17.68 -11.78
C ASP A 73 -12.94 17.86 -12.73
N ASP A 74 -12.24 19.00 -12.66
CA ASP A 74 -11.04 19.26 -13.45
C ASP A 74 -9.89 18.32 -13.07
N GLU A 75 -9.67 18.10 -11.77
CA GLU A 75 -8.70 17.12 -11.27
C GLU A 75 -9.03 15.69 -11.73
N ALA A 76 -10.29 15.28 -11.64
CA ALA A 76 -10.71 13.94 -12.08
C ALA A 76 -10.58 13.77 -13.60
N LYS A 77 -10.78 14.83 -14.38
CA LYS A 77 -10.67 14.81 -15.85
C LYS A 77 -9.25 14.50 -16.31
N ILE A 78 -8.23 14.93 -15.56
CA ILE A 78 -6.81 14.60 -15.83
C ILE A 78 -6.61 13.08 -15.88
N LEU A 79 -7.23 12.36 -14.95
CA LEU A 79 -7.09 10.90 -14.85
C LEU A 79 -7.72 10.17 -16.04
N GLY A 80 -8.77 10.75 -16.63
CA GLY A 80 -9.42 10.22 -17.84
C GLY A 80 -8.70 10.55 -19.16
N GLY A 81 -7.68 11.43 -19.14
CA GLY A 81 -6.91 11.80 -20.33
C GLY A 81 -6.05 10.65 -20.89
N ALA A 82 -5.56 10.78 -22.12
CA ALA A 82 -4.60 9.82 -22.69
C ALA A 82 -3.16 10.11 -22.25
N ASP A 83 -2.82 11.38 -22.06
CA ASP A 83 -1.45 11.83 -21.82
C ASP A 83 -0.95 11.46 -20.42
N LEU A 84 0.30 11.02 -20.34
CA LEU A 84 0.95 10.62 -19.09
C LEU A 84 1.40 11.83 -18.26
N GLU A 85 1.97 12.86 -18.89
CA GLU A 85 2.53 14.04 -18.22
C GLU A 85 1.53 14.72 -17.25
N PRO A 86 0.28 15.04 -17.64
CA PRO A 86 -0.70 15.59 -16.71
C PRO A 86 -1.01 14.66 -15.53
N LYS A 87 -1.03 13.34 -15.74
CA LYS A 87 -1.26 12.35 -14.68
C LYS A 87 -0.09 12.27 -13.72
N VAL A 88 1.14 12.39 -14.22
CA VAL A 88 2.35 12.48 -13.39
C VAL A 88 2.30 13.74 -12.52
N ALA A 89 1.95 14.90 -13.11
CA ALA A 89 1.78 16.14 -12.35
C ALA A 89 0.69 16.00 -11.27
N PHE A 90 -0.45 15.40 -11.62
CA PHE A 90 -1.51 15.08 -10.67
C PHE A 90 -1.00 14.24 -9.50
N MET A 91 -0.23 13.18 -9.76
CA MET A 91 0.31 12.33 -8.70
C MET A 91 1.37 13.03 -7.85
N LYS A 92 2.17 13.93 -8.43
CA LYS A 92 3.13 14.77 -7.68
C LYS A 92 2.43 15.71 -6.69
N GLU A 93 1.24 16.23 -7.02
CA GLU A 93 0.44 16.98 -6.06
C GLU A 93 -0.07 16.09 -4.90
N ARG A 94 -0.42 14.83 -5.17
CA ARG A 94 -0.77 13.87 -4.09
C ARG A 94 0.40 13.58 -3.16
N VAL A 95 1.63 13.55 -3.69
CA VAL A 95 2.86 13.42 -2.87
C VAL A 95 2.98 14.59 -1.90
N LYS A 96 2.75 15.82 -2.37
CA LYS A 96 2.78 17.03 -1.53
C LYS A 96 1.68 17.03 -0.47
N GLU A 97 0.46 16.66 -0.84
CA GLU A 97 -0.68 16.53 0.08
C GLU A 97 -0.39 15.55 1.22
N LEU A 98 0.19 14.39 0.91
CA LEU A 98 0.56 13.39 1.92
C LEU A 98 1.73 13.85 2.80
N ALA A 99 2.72 14.54 2.23
CA ALA A 99 3.80 15.15 3.01
C ALA A 99 3.27 16.21 3.98
N ALA A 100 2.35 17.07 3.51
CA ALA A 100 1.70 18.08 4.34
C ALA A 100 0.90 17.45 5.48
N PHE A 101 0.18 16.35 5.22
CA PHE A 101 -0.48 15.57 6.28
C PHE A 101 0.53 15.08 7.33
N PHE A 102 1.63 14.44 6.92
CA PHE A 102 2.62 13.94 7.87
C PHE A 102 3.24 15.06 8.71
N VAL A 103 3.58 16.20 8.10
CA VAL A 103 4.11 17.37 8.81
C VAL A 103 3.10 17.89 9.82
N TRP A 104 1.86 18.13 9.38
CA TRP A 104 0.78 18.59 10.25
C TRP A 104 0.58 17.63 11.41
N TYR A 105 0.52 16.33 11.14
CA TYR A 105 0.26 15.30 12.13
C TYR A 105 1.41 15.19 13.15
N ILE A 106 2.67 15.18 12.69
CA ILE A 106 3.85 15.20 13.57
C ILE A 106 3.79 16.37 14.56
N GLN A 107 3.48 17.58 14.06
CA GLN A 107 3.46 18.80 14.87
C GLN A 107 2.26 18.86 15.80
N LYS A 108 1.07 18.56 15.28
CA LYS A 108 -0.20 18.63 16.01
C LYS A 108 -0.27 17.60 17.13
N GLU A 109 0.08 16.35 16.80
CA GLU A 109 -0.05 15.21 17.69
C GLU A 109 1.22 14.89 18.48
N LYS A 110 2.29 15.68 18.26
CA LYS A 110 3.57 15.60 18.98
C LYS A 110 4.14 14.19 18.98
N ILE A 111 4.26 13.62 17.79
CA ILE A 111 4.79 12.27 17.62
C ILE A 111 6.18 12.19 18.27
N PRO A 112 6.50 11.13 19.03
CA PRO A 112 7.84 10.96 19.60
C PRO A 112 8.88 10.83 18.49
N LEU A 113 10.08 11.38 18.69
CA LEU A 113 11.19 11.17 17.76
C LEU A 113 11.61 9.69 17.74
N VAL A 114 12.15 9.25 16.60
CA VAL A 114 12.80 7.95 16.50
C VAL A 114 14.00 7.91 17.46
N LYS A 115 14.06 6.88 18.30
CA LYS A 115 15.19 6.64 19.22
C LYS A 115 15.59 5.18 19.17
N GLU A 116 16.88 4.92 19.34
CA GLU A 116 17.37 3.57 19.61
C GLU A 116 17.45 3.36 21.13
N VAL A 117 16.80 2.31 21.60
CA VAL A 117 16.75 1.92 23.03
C VAL A 117 16.91 0.40 23.09
N ASP A 118 17.91 -0.08 23.83
CA ASP A 118 18.17 -1.50 24.08
C ASP A 118 18.23 -2.38 22.81
N GLY A 119 18.75 -1.83 21.71
CA GLY A 119 18.84 -2.51 20.41
C GLY A 119 17.55 -2.54 19.59
N GLY A 120 16.46 -1.94 20.09
CA GLY A 120 15.22 -1.68 19.36
C GLY A 120 15.04 -0.20 19.02
N LYS A 121 14.11 0.10 18.11
CA LYS A 121 13.72 1.47 17.77
C LYS A 121 12.35 1.80 18.38
N THR A 122 12.26 2.94 19.07
CA THR A 122 11.03 3.48 19.66
C THR A 122 10.66 4.83 19.04
N GLY A 123 9.43 5.29 19.25
CA GLY A 123 8.94 6.52 18.64
C GLY A 123 8.77 6.46 17.12
N GLY A 124 8.62 7.64 16.52
CA GLY A 124 8.40 7.82 15.10
C GLY A 124 7.08 7.27 14.59
N PHE A 125 7.00 7.15 13.27
CA PHE A 125 5.87 6.52 12.60
C PHE A 125 6.30 5.59 11.45
N THR A 126 5.44 4.61 11.21
CA THR A 126 5.48 3.72 10.06
C THR A 126 4.26 3.99 9.20
N TRP A 127 4.47 4.13 7.89
CA TRP A 127 3.38 4.22 6.94
C TRP A 127 3.10 2.85 6.34
N VAL A 128 1.88 2.35 6.54
CA VAL A 128 1.38 1.10 5.97
C VAL A 128 0.40 1.44 4.85
N ALA A 129 0.74 1.09 3.62
CA ALA A 129 -0.17 1.20 2.50
C ALA A 129 -0.61 -0.20 2.07
N TRP A 130 -1.91 -0.47 2.15
CA TRP A 130 -2.49 -1.74 1.75
C TRP A 130 -2.97 -1.68 0.30
N SER A 131 -2.68 -2.71 -0.49
CA SER A 131 -3.30 -2.92 -1.80
C SER A 131 -3.11 -1.69 -2.72
N GLY A 132 -4.22 -1.14 -3.25
CA GLY A 132 -4.26 0.08 -4.04
C GLY A 132 -3.69 1.33 -3.37
N GLY A 133 -3.62 1.40 -2.04
CA GLY A 133 -3.00 2.52 -1.33
C GLY A 133 -1.52 2.73 -1.72
N ASN A 134 -0.86 1.67 -2.19
CA ASN A 134 0.51 1.73 -2.69
C ASN A 134 0.67 2.59 -3.95
N ALA A 135 -0.42 2.88 -4.67
CA ALA A 135 -0.42 3.84 -5.78
C ALA A 135 -0.03 5.25 -5.35
N TYR A 136 -0.13 5.57 -4.05
CA TYR A 136 0.28 6.85 -3.48
C TYR A 136 1.63 6.76 -2.78
N ALA A 137 1.88 5.66 -2.07
CA ALA A 137 3.12 5.46 -1.34
C ALA A 137 4.34 5.25 -2.27
N VAL A 138 4.18 4.53 -3.38
CA VAL A 138 5.27 4.35 -4.36
C VAL A 138 5.70 5.70 -4.96
N PRO A 139 4.81 6.55 -5.51
CA PRO A 139 5.18 7.89 -5.95
C PRO A 139 5.72 8.81 -4.85
N PHE A 140 5.28 8.68 -3.59
CA PHE A 140 5.82 9.49 -2.49
C PHE A 140 7.34 9.30 -2.33
N PHE A 141 7.81 8.04 -2.43
CA PHE A 141 9.24 7.73 -2.41
C PHE A 141 9.91 7.82 -3.78
N GLY A 142 9.14 7.75 -4.86
CA GLY A 142 9.63 7.90 -6.23
C GLY A 142 9.89 9.35 -6.64
N PHE A 143 9.15 10.32 -6.11
CA PHE A 143 9.28 11.75 -6.41
C PHE A 143 9.57 12.61 -5.18
N PRO A 144 10.54 12.26 -4.32
CA PRO A 144 10.80 12.97 -3.07
C PRO A 144 11.28 14.41 -3.27
N GLU A 145 11.76 14.75 -4.46
CA GLU A 145 12.20 16.09 -4.85
C GLU A 145 11.06 17.12 -4.92
N VAL A 146 9.80 16.67 -5.07
CA VAL A 146 8.64 17.59 -5.11
C VAL A 146 8.17 18.02 -3.73
N ILE A 147 8.65 17.32 -2.68
CA ILE A 147 8.36 17.65 -1.28
C ILE A 147 9.26 18.83 -0.88
N PRO A 148 8.70 19.93 -0.33
CA PRO A 148 9.49 21.03 0.22
C PRO A 148 10.55 20.54 1.21
N GLU A 149 11.75 21.11 1.16
CA GLU A 149 12.90 20.61 1.91
C GLU A 149 12.69 20.61 3.43
N ASP A 150 12.06 21.65 3.96
CA ASP A 150 11.71 21.77 5.38
C ASP A 150 10.74 20.67 5.83
N GLN A 151 9.73 20.36 4.99
CA GLN A 151 8.77 19.29 5.24
C GLN A 151 9.46 17.93 5.19
N ARG A 152 10.25 17.68 4.14
CA ARG A 152 10.98 16.42 3.96
C ARG A 152 11.94 16.18 5.13
N SER A 153 12.76 17.17 5.49
CA SER A 153 13.71 17.05 6.61
C SER A 153 13.02 16.89 7.97
N LEU A 154 11.79 17.35 8.13
CA LEU A 154 11.00 17.01 9.30
C LEU A 154 10.58 15.53 9.25
N ILE A 155 9.95 15.10 8.16
CA ILE A 155 9.46 13.71 8.00
C ILE A 155 10.59 12.69 8.17
N GLU A 156 11.78 12.95 7.60
CA GLU A 156 12.96 12.08 7.71
C GLU A 156 13.37 11.77 9.16
N LYS A 157 13.12 12.68 10.11
CA LYS A 157 13.44 12.46 11.53
C LYS A 157 12.46 11.54 12.27
N TYR A 158 11.27 11.35 11.70
CA TYR A 158 10.18 10.63 12.34
C TYR A 158 9.79 9.36 11.61
N MET A 159 9.91 9.33 10.29
CA MET A 159 9.53 8.18 9.49
C MET A 159 10.57 7.07 9.64
N ARG A 160 10.11 5.89 10.06
CA ARG A 160 10.97 4.72 10.26
C ARG A 160 10.89 3.74 9.11
N THR A 161 9.67 3.54 8.63
CA THR A 161 9.37 2.41 7.75
C THR A 161 8.23 2.74 6.83
N TYR A 162 8.36 2.28 5.59
CA TYR A 162 7.26 2.12 4.67
C TYR A 162 6.95 0.63 4.55
N VAL A 163 5.75 0.22 4.97
CA VAL A 163 5.24 -1.12 4.74
C VAL A 163 4.37 -1.12 3.48
N MET A 164 4.89 -1.78 2.45
CA MET A 164 4.17 -2.08 1.21
C MET A 164 3.39 -3.37 1.42
N PHE A 165 2.15 -3.25 1.88
CA PHE A 165 1.32 -4.39 2.26
C PHE A 165 0.44 -4.85 1.08
N ASP A 166 0.78 -6.02 0.55
CA ASP A 166 0.07 -6.77 -0.49
C ASP A 166 -0.36 -5.90 -1.69
N PRO A 167 0.57 -5.17 -2.35
CA PRO A 167 0.25 -4.30 -3.47
C PRO A 167 -0.19 -5.11 -4.69
N GLY A 168 -1.13 -4.57 -5.47
CA GLY A 168 -1.43 -5.12 -6.79
C GLY A 168 -0.28 -4.86 -7.78
N HIS A 169 -0.14 -5.75 -8.76
CA HIS A 169 0.92 -5.70 -9.80
C HIS A 169 1.15 -4.33 -10.45
N SER A 170 0.09 -3.55 -10.71
CA SER A 170 0.20 -2.26 -11.39
C SER A 170 0.95 -1.21 -10.56
N MET A 171 0.76 -1.20 -9.24
CA MET A 171 1.40 -0.24 -8.33
C MET A 171 2.90 -0.49 -8.16
N VAL A 172 3.36 -1.70 -8.51
CA VAL A 172 4.78 -2.07 -8.50
C VAL A 172 5.40 -2.07 -9.91
N GLY A 173 4.69 -1.48 -10.88
CA GLY A 173 5.15 -1.31 -12.25
C GLY A 173 5.11 -2.55 -13.14
N ALA A 174 4.49 -3.63 -12.66
CA ALA A 174 4.37 -4.84 -13.45
C ALA A 174 3.38 -4.61 -14.62
N PRO A 175 3.72 -5.03 -15.86
CA PRO A 175 2.82 -4.83 -17.00
C PRO A 175 1.52 -5.62 -16.84
N ARG A 176 0.43 -5.01 -17.33
CA ARG A 176 -0.88 -5.66 -17.39
C ARG A 176 -0.80 -6.98 -18.15
N ARG A 177 -1.56 -7.97 -17.69
CA ARG A 177 -1.67 -9.29 -18.31
C ARG A 177 -3.00 -9.43 -19.04
N SER A 178 -3.00 -10.22 -20.10
CA SER A 178 -4.24 -10.67 -20.73
C SER A 178 -5.02 -11.59 -19.79
N LEU A 179 -6.35 -11.70 -19.98
CA LEU A 179 -7.19 -12.62 -19.20
C LEU A 179 -6.75 -14.09 -19.33
N SER A 180 -6.11 -14.46 -20.45
CA SER A 180 -5.56 -15.81 -20.65
C SER A 180 -4.27 -16.06 -19.86
N GLU A 181 -3.48 -15.01 -19.60
CA GLU A 181 -2.25 -15.13 -18.79
C GLU A 181 -2.55 -15.05 -17.29
N LEU A 182 -3.52 -14.22 -16.91
CA LEU A 182 -3.94 -14.01 -15.53
C LEU A 182 -5.44 -13.68 -15.50
N TYR A 183 -6.26 -14.70 -15.25
CA TYR A 183 -7.70 -14.51 -15.21
C TYR A 183 -8.11 -13.70 -13.96
N ASN A 184 -8.91 -12.66 -14.19
CA ASN A 184 -9.56 -11.88 -13.15
C ASN A 184 -11.04 -11.71 -13.51
N ILE A 185 -11.93 -12.21 -12.63
CA ILE A 185 -13.38 -12.13 -12.82
C ILE A 185 -13.89 -10.68 -12.91
N LEU A 186 -13.23 -9.72 -12.26
CA LEU A 186 -13.59 -8.30 -12.34
C LEU A 186 -13.27 -7.70 -13.71
N LEU A 187 -12.24 -8.21 -14.38
CA LEU A 187 -11.81 -7.76 -15.71
C LEU A 187 -12.44 -8.57 -16.85
N ASP A 188 -13.12 -9.69 -16.55
CA ASP A 188 -13.77 -10.52 -17.56
C ASP A 188 -14.95 -9.78 -18.22
N PRO A 189 -14.90 -9.42 -19.51
CA PRO A 189 -15.96 -8.68 -20.19
C PRO A 189 -17.25 -9.48 -20.37
N SER A 190 -17.22 -10.81 -20.20
CA SER A 190 -18.41 -11.67 -20.27
C SER A 190 -19.29 -11.57 -19.02
N ILE A 191 -18.73 -11.10 -17.91
CA ILE A 191 -19.46 -10.91 -16.65
C ILE A 191 -20.12 -9.53 -16.65
N PRO A 192 -21.46 -9.43 -16.46
CA PRO A 192 -22.16 -8.16 -16.40
C PRO A 192 -21.57 -7.21 -15.33
N VAL A 193 -21.53 -5.92 -15.63
CA VAL A 193 -21.03 -4.91 -14.68
C VAL A 193 -21.81 -4.94 -13.37
N SER A 194 -23.13 -5.14 -13.42
CA SER A 194 -24.00 -5.30 -12.25
C SER A 194 -23.52 -6.39 -11.29
N ASP A 195 -22.98 -7.47 -11.84
CA ASP A 195 -22.62 -8.65 -11.07
C ASP A 195 -21.28 -8.47 -10.35
N LYS A 196 -20.53 -7.43 -10.70
CA LYS A 196 -19.26 -7.02 -10.11
C LYS A 196 -19.42 -5.88 -9.07
N THR A 197 -20.62 -5.36 -8.90
CA THR A 197 -20.91 -4.26 -7.95
C THR A 197 -21.11 -4.77 -6.52
N THR A 198 -21.34 -3.86 -5.55
CA THR A 198 -21.63 -4.17 -4.13
C THR A 198 -22.79 -5.11 -3.90
N THR A 199 -23.71 -5.21 -4.84
CA THR A 199 -24.90 -6.07 -4.72
C THR A 199 -24.82 -7.30 -5.62
N GLY A 200 -23.73 -7.48 -6.37
CA GLY A 200 -23.57 -8.54 -7.35
C GLY A 200 -23.01 -9.85 -6.76
N PRO A 201 -23.24 -11.02 -7.39
CA PRO A 201 -22.73 -12.31 -6.92
C PRO A 201 -21.19 -12.45 -7.00
N TYR A 202 -20.54 -11.55 -7.73
CA TYR A 202 -19.08 -11.46 -7.84
C TYR A 202 -18.54 -10.20 -7.15
N TRP A 203 -19.32 -9.65 -6.22
CA TRP A 203 -18.87 -8.56 -5.36
C TRP A 203 -17.59 -8.95 -4.61
N VAL A 204 -16.84 -7.90 -4.29
CA VAL A 204 -15.56 -7.73 -3.59
C VAL A 204 -15.34 -8.49 -2.27
N PRO A 205 -16.32 -9.12 -1.61
CA PRO A 205 -16.06 -10.26 -0.73
C PRO A 205 -15.06 -11.29 -1.27
N LYS A 206 -14.90 -11.39 -2.61
CA LYS A 206 -13.88 -12.20 -3.28
C LYS A 206 -12.48 -11.57 -3.41
N LEU A 207 -12.35 -10.24 -3.35
CA LEU A 207 -11.03 -9.56 -3.40
C LEU A 207 -10.24 -9.71 -2.11
N VAL A 208 -10.92 -9.96 -0.99
CA VAL A 208 -10.31 -10.29 0.31
C VAL A 208 -10.45 -11.78 0.66
N GLY A 209 -11.00 -12.58 -0.26
CA GLY A 209 -11.17 -14.01 -0.09
C GLY A 209 -9.85 -14.76 -0.03
N LYS A 210 -9.90 -16.01 0.45
CA LYS A 210 -8.74 -16.90 0.52
C LYS A 210 -8.58 -17.65 -0.80
N HIS A 211 -7.49 -17.39 -1.52
CA HIS A 211 -7.02 -18.17 -2.68
C HIS A 211 -6.01 -19.23 -2.21
N SER A 212 -6.46 -20.19 -1.39
CA SER A 212 -5.54 -21.02 -0.58
C SER A 212 -4.84 -22.14 -1.36
N ALA A 213 -5.44 -22.65 -2.43
CA ALA A 213 -4.93 -23.82 -3.16
C ALA A 213 -3.58 -23.57 -3.83
N SER A 214 -3.29 -22.32 -4.25
CA SER A 214 -1.98 -21.93 -4.79
C SER A 214 -1.02 -21.36 -3.74
N ALA A 215 -1.43 -21.23 -2.48
CA ALA A 215 -0.64 -20.50 -1.48
C ALA A 215 0.69 -21.18 -1.14
N GLN A 216 0.70 -22.51 -1.01
CA GLN A 216 1.95 -23.26 -0.80
C GLN A 216 2.89 -23.11 -2.00
N TYR A 217 2.36 -23.26 -3.22
CA TYR A 217 3.15 -23.10 -4.45
C TYR A 217 3.75 -21.68 -4.55
N ALA A 218 2.93 -20.64 -4.33
CA ALA A 218 3.38 -19.26 -4.36
C ALA A 218 4.44 -18.98 -3.29
N TYR A 219 4.24 -19.48 -2.06
CA TYR A 219 5.20 -19.37 -0.99
C TYR A 219 6.56 -19.99 -1.36
N ASP A 220 6.56 -21.23 -1.86
CA ASP A 220 7.79 -21.94 -2.22
C ASP A 220 8.51 -21.25 -3.38
N ALA A 221 7.76 -20.84 -4.41
CA ALA A 221 8.29 -20.14 -5.57
C ALA A 221 8.95 -18.80 -5.23
N LEU A 222 8.38 -18.05 -4.27
CA LEU A 222 8.88 -16.73 -3.88
C LEU A 222 9.92 -16.78 -2.75
N SER A 223 10.05 -17.91 -2.05
CA SER A 223 11.03 -18.11 -0.96
C SER A 223 12.47 -18.29 -1.45
N VAL A 224 12.67 -18.39 -2.77
CA VAL A 224 14.00 -18.54 -3.38
C VAL A 224 14.90 -17.33 -3.11
N THR A 225 16.22 -17.53 -3.14
CA THR A 225 17.21 -16.48 -2.81
C THR A 225 18.10 -16.07 -3.99
N LYS A 226 17.91 -16.70 -5.15
CA LYS A 226 18.65 -16.48 -6.40
C LYS A 226 17.67 -16.30 -7.57
N LEU A 227 18.04 -15.49 -8.56
CA LEU A 227 17.17 -15.24 -9.72
C LEU A 227 16.93 -16.51 -10.55
N ALA A 228 17.97 -17.34 -10.70
CA ALA A 228 17.91 -18.58 -11.46
C ALA A 228 16.90 -19.61 -10.91
N ASP A 229 16.57 -19.52 -9.61
CA ASP A 229 15.63 -20.42 -8.95
C ASP A 229 14.19 -19.87 -8.99
N LEU A 230 13.99 -18.60 -9.37
CA LEU A 230 12.67 -17.99 -9.46
C LEU A 230 11.94 -18.50 -10.71
N PRO A 231 10.71 -19.05 -10.59
CA PRO A 231 9.99 -19.57 -11.75
C PRO A 231 9.78 -18.53 -12.85
N LEU A 232 9.78 -18.99 -14.10
CA LEU A 232 9.41 -18.17 -15.24
C LEU A 232 7.99 -17.63 -15.05
N LEU A 233 7.76 -16.39 -15.49
CA LEU A 233 6.55 -15.66 -15.15
C LEU A 233 5.28 -16.40 -15.59
N LEU A 234 5.22 -16.85 -16.85
CA LEU A 234 4.02 -17.52 -17.37
C LEU A 234 3.77 -18.87 -16.70
N GLU A 235 4.84 -19.59 -16.31
CA GLU A 235 4.70 -20.82 -15.53
C GLU A 235 4.13 -20.54 -14.14
N PHE A 236 4.63 -19.48 -13.50
CA PHE A 236 4.16 -19.05 -12.20
C PHE A 236 2.68 -18.67 -12.22
N LEU A 237 2.28 -17.78 -13.14
CA LEU A 237 0.90 -17.33 -13.28
C LEU A 237 -0.06 -18.48 -13.61
N GLY A 238 0.35 -19.41 -14.47
CA GLY A 238 -0.46 -20.57 -14.87
C GLY A 238 -0.77 -21.56 -13.74
N LYS A 239 -0.11 -21.44 -12.58
CA LYS A 239 -0.33 -22.27 -11.40
C LYS A 239 -1.09 -21.55 -10.28
N LEU A 240 -1.43 -20.28 -10.44
CA LEU A 240 -2.19 -19.52 -9.44
C LEU A 240 -3.68 -19.87 -9.47
N GLN A 241 -4.29 -19.97 -8.30
CA GLN A 241 -5.73 -20.09 -8.16
C GLN A 241 -6.39 -18.74 -8.46
N THR A 242 -7.26 -18.70 -9.46
CA THR A 242 -7.92 -17.46 -9.90
C THR A 242 -9.31 -17.27 -9.29
N MET A 243 -9.91 -18.34 -8.75
CA MET A 243 -11.19 -18.30 -8.06
C MET A 243 -10.97 -18.51 -6.57
N PRO A 244 -11.41 -17.60 -5.68
CA PRO A 244 -11.23 -17.79 -4.24
C PRO A 244 -12.02 -19.00 -3.74
N ASP A 245 -11.60 -19.54 -2.62
CA ASP A 245 -12.37 -20.53 -1.88
C ASP A 245 -13.73 -19.94 -1.47
N PRO A 246 -14.78 -20.77 -1.37
CA PRO A 246 -16.07 -20.31 -0.88
C PRO A 246 -15.93 -19.61 0.48
N VAL A 247 -16.51 -18.42 0.60
CA VAL A 247 -16.55 -17.68 1.86
C VAL A 247 -17.39 -18.46 2.85
N THR A 248 -16.78 -19.01 3.91
CA THR A 248 -17.50 -19.86 4.88
C THR A 248 -17.95 -19.11 6.13
N SER A 249 -17.45 -17.89 6.42
CA SER A 249 -17.71 -17.26 7.73
C SER A 249 -17.57 -15.73 7.84
N THR A 250 -17.55 -14.95 6.75
CA THR A 250 -17.37 -13.48 6.85
C THR A 250 -18.72 -12.75 6.84
N ASP A 251 -18.95 -11.85 7.81
CA ASP A 251 -20.07 -10.92 7.77
C ASP A 251 -19.79 -9.82 6.73
N LEU A 252 -20.23 -10.08 5.50
CA LEU A 252 -20.03 -9.20 4.35
C LEU A 252 -20.75 -7.86 4.51
N THR A 253 -21.82 -7.81 5.32
CA THR A 253 -22.61 -6.58 5.54
C THR A 253 -21.79 -5.49 6.24
N LEU A 254 -20.82 -5.87 7.07
CA LEU A 254 -19.91 -4.92 7.71
C LEU A 254 -18.85 -4.37 6.75
N LEU A 255 -18.46 -5.15 5.73
CA LEU A 255 -17.54 -4.68 4.69
C LEU A 255 -18.21 -3.66 3.76
N ASP A 256 -19.50 -3.86 3.47
CA ASP A 256 -20.33 -2.91 2.70
C ASP A 256 -20.33 -1.52 3.32
N ALA A 257 -20.39 -1.44 4.66
CA ALA A 257 -20.41 -0.17 5.40
C ALA A 257 -19.15 0.68 5.19
N PHE A 258 -18.06 0.08 4.71
CA PHE A 258 -16.79 0.75 4.45
C PHE A 258 -16.45 0.82 2.97
N ALA A 259 -17.34 0.38 2.08
CA ALA A 259 -17.16 0.45 0.64
C ALA A 259 -17.54 1.84 0.09
N GLU A 260 -16.71 2.36 -0.82
CA GLU A 260 -16.79 3.69 -1.42
C GLU A 260 -16.89 3.58 -2.95
N PRO A 261 -17.96 2.99 -3.50
CA PRO A 261 -18.06 2.65 -4.92
C PRO A 261 -17.95 3.87 -5.85
N TYR A 262 -18.31 5.06 -5.36
CA TYR A 262 -18.18 6.31 -6.12
C TYR A 262 -16.71 6.66 -6.43
N GLY A 263 -15.85 6.66 -5.40
CA GLY A 263 -14.43 7.00 -5.56
C GLY A 263 -13.65 5.98 -6.39
N VAL A 264 -14.08 4.71 -6.36
CA VAL A 264 -13.44 3.61 -7.12
C VAL A 264 -13.29 3.95 -8.60
N TRP A 265 -14.39 4.21 -9.28
CA TRP A 265 -14.37 4.36 -10.73
C TRP A 265 -13.99 5.77 -11.16
N ARG A 266 -14.29 6.78 -10.33
CA ARG A 266 -13.99 8.17 -10.65
C ARG A 266 -12.50 8.49 -10.56
N SER A 267 -11.80 7.95 -9.57
CA SER A 267 -10.40 8.31 -9.33
C SER A 267 -9.48 7.11 -9.10
N PHE A 268 -9.87 6.17 -8.23
CA PHE A 268 -8.94 5.13 -7.75
C PHE A 268 -8.52 4.17 -8.88
N MET A 269 -9.46 3.64 -9.66
CA MET A 269 -9.21 2.76 -10.80
C MET A 269 -8.38 3.45 -11.90
N PRO A 270 -8.69 4.70 -12.31
CA PRO A 270 -7.81 5.49 -13.17
C PRO A 270 -6.39 5.66 -12.61
N ILE A 271 -6.24 5.96 -11.31
CA ILE A 271 -4.94 6.15 -10.65
C ILE A 271 -4.10 4.88 -10.68
N ILE A 272 -4.64 3.74 -10.23
CA ILE A 272 -3.89 2.47 -10.26
C ILE A 272 -3.61 2.01 -11.71
N GLY A 273 -4.38 2.53 -12.66
CA GLY A 273 -4.24 2.28 -14.09
C GLY A 273 -3.22 3.17 -14.81
N ILE A 274 -2.65 4.20 -14.15
CA ILE A 274 -1.60 5.04 -14.73
C ILE A 274 -0.41 4.15 -15.12
N ASP A 275 -0.11 4.12 -16.42
CA ASP A 275 0.97 3.36 -17.08
C ASP A 275 1.92 2.60 -16.14
N PRO A 276 1.64 1.32 -15.80
CA PRO A 276 2.46 0.62 -14.81
C PRO A 276 3.95 0.58 -15.17
N PRO A 277 4.36 0.16 -16.38
CA PRO A 277 5.78 0.18 -16.74
C PRO A 277 6.35 1.58 -16.91
N GLY A 278 5.58 2.55 -17.41
CA GLY A 278 6.08 3.90 -17.70
C GLY A 278 6.09 4.86 -16.51
N PHE A 279 5.30 4.60 -15.46
CA PHE A 279 5.16 5.46 -14.29
C PHE A 279 5.52 4.74 -12.99
N TYR A 280 4.78 3.68 -12.62
CA TYR A 280 4.97 3.00 -11.35
C TYR A 280 6.30 2.23 -11.29
N GLY A 281 6.77 1.68 -12.41
CA GLY A 281 8.07 1.01 -12.50
C GLY A 281 9.23 1.94 -12.13
N PRO A 282 9.44 3.06 -12.86
CA PRO A 282 10.46 4.04 -12.54
C PRO A 282 10.31 4.65 -11.14
N ALA A 283 9.07 4.89 -10.69
CA ALA A 283 8.81 5.40 -9.34
C ALA A 283 9.23 4.39 -8.26
N LEU A 284 8.96 3.09 -8.44
CA LEU A 284 9.37 2.04 -7.51
C LEU A 284 10.88 1.81 -7.53
N GLU A 285 11.50 1.79 -8.71
CA GLU A 285 12.96 1.72 -8.84
C GLU A 285 13.62 2.85 -8.04
N ARG A 286 13.15 4.09 -8.21
CA ARG A 286 13.61 5.23 -7.43
C ARG A 286 13.32 5.04 -5.94
N ALA A 287 12.14 4.58 -5.55
CA ALA A 287 11.81 4.33 -4.14
C ALA A 287 12.76 3.32 -3.47
N LEU A 288 13.19 2.28 -4.19
CA LEU A 288 14.08 1.23 -3.65
C LEU A 288 15.56 1.57 -3.75
N THR A 289 15.98 2.38 -4.72
CA THR A 289 17.38 2.81 -4.90
C THR A 289 17.69 4.15 -4.22
N GLN A 290 16.85 4.57 -3.27
CA GLN A 290 16.96 5.83 -2.51
C GLN A 290 16.89 7.11 -3.37
N GLY A 291 16.09 7.06 -4.43
CA GLY A 291 15.74 8.18 -5.30
C GLY A 291 16.70 8.34 -6.47
N PHE A 292 18.00 8.09 -6.27
CA PHE A 292 19.05 8.31 -7.26
C PHE A 292 20.26 7.44 -6.90
N ASN A 293 20.71 6.58 -7.82
CA ASN A 293 21.97 5.83 -7.71
C ASN A 293 23.19 6.76 -7.86
N GLY A 294 23.26 7.88 -7.13
CA GLY A 294 24.41 8.79 -7.18
C GLY A 294 24.70 9.44 -8.54
N GLU A 295 23.87 9.25 -9.57
CA GLU A 295 23.99 9.99 -10.84
C GLU A 295 22.99 11.14 -10.84
N GLY A 296 23.45 12.25 -10.25
CA GLY A 296 22.70 13.49 -10.03
C GLY A 296 22.77 13.92 -8.56
N GLU A 297 23.59 14.94 -8.29
CA GLU A 297 23.77 15.66 -7.01
C GLU A 297 24.23 14.89 -5.75
N GLY A 298 24.20 13.55 -5.73
CA GLY A 298 24.68 12.75 -4.58
C GLY A 298 23.78 12.81 -3.34
N ARG A 299 22.51 13.24 -3.50
CA ARG A 299 21.53 13.39 -2.42
C ARG A 299 20.67 12.13 -2.28
N ALA A 300 20.72 11.48 -1.10
CA ALA A 300 19.78 10.43 -0.72
C ALA A 300 18.53 11.04 -0.09
N TYR A 301 17.36 10.49 -0.40
CA TYR A 301 16.08 10.90 0.19
C TYR A 301 15.52 9.82 1.10
N PHE A 302 15.11 10.20 2.31
CA PHE A 302 14.69 9.26 3.35
C PHE A 302 15.68 8.10 3.54
N PRO A 303 16.98 8.38 3.74
CA PRO A 303 18.04 7.35 3.71
C PRO A 303 17.86 6.28 4.80
N ASP A 304 17.28 6.66 5.95
CA ASP A 304 17.10 5.79 7.11
C ASP A 304 15.74 5.07 7.15
N VAL A 305 14.85 5.36 6.19
CA VAL A 305 13.58 4.67 6.07
C VAL A 305 13.82 3.32 5.42
N LYS A 306 13.41 2.23 6.07
CA LYS A 306 13.39 0.88 5.48
C LYS A 306 12.07 0.59 4.74
N VAL A 307 12.12 -0.35 3.80
CA VAL A 307 10.93 -0.86 3.10
C VAL A 307 10.67 -2.30 3.51
N GLU A 308 9.48 -2.52 4.07
CA GLU A 308 9.00 -3.86 4.43
C GLU A 308 7.90 -4.24 3.41
N PHE A 309 8.20 -5.20 2.53
CA PHE A 309 7.22 -5.74 1.59
C PHE A 309 6.52 -6.93 2.22
N VAL A 310 5.22 -6.84 2.47
CA VAL A 310 4.44 -7.92 3.08
C VAL A 310 3.51 -8.50 2.03
N ALA A 311 3.75 -9.75 1.63
CA ALA A 311 2.97 -10.46 0.63
C ALA A 311 2.15 -11.57 1.29
N THR A 312 0.89 -11.72 0.91
CA THR A 312 0.00 -12.76 1.44
C THR A 312 -0.30 -13.79 0.35
N MET A 313 -0.08 -15.08 0.64
CA MET A 313 -0.06 -16.11 -0.41
C MET A 313 -1.45 -16.68 -0.72
N GLN A 314 -2.46 -16.42 0.13
CA GLN A 314 -3.88 -16.69 -0.17
C GLN A 314 -4.57 -15.43 -0.73
N ALA A 315 -3.83 -14.45 -1.22
CA ALA A 315 -4.38 -13.25 -1.83
C ALA A 315 -4.80 -13.46 -3.29
N LEU A 316 -5.45 -12.44 -3.83
CA LEU A 316 -5.81 -12.39 -5.24
C LEU A 316 -4.56 -12.55 -6.15
N PRO A 317 -4.71 -13.21 -7.31
CA PRO A 317 -3.57 -13.55 -8.15
C PRO A 317 -2.79 -12.33 -8.66
N GLU A 318 -3.39 -11.13 -8.71
CA GLU A 318 -2.69 -9.89 -9.11
C GLU A 318 -1.75 -9.35 -8.03
N THR A 319 -2.01 -9.57 -6.75
CA THR A 319 -1.06 -9.16 -5.70
C THR A 319 0.07 -10.17 -5.58
N VAL A 320 -0.24 -11.47 -5.75
CA VAL A 320 0.76 -12.53 -5.84
C VAL A 320 1.66 -12.34 -7.08
N TYR A 321 1.10 -11.90 -8.22
CA TYR A 321 1.89 -11.45 -9.37
C TYR A 321 2.76 -10.24 -9.02
N GLY A 322 2.21 -9.24 -8.33
CA GLY A 322 3.00 -8.10 -7.83
C GLY A 322 4.19 -8.53 -6.97
N ALA A 323 3.99 -9.50 -6.07
CA ALA A 323 5.06 -10.07 -5.25
C ALA A 323 6.14 -10.78 -6.09
N HIS A 324 5.74 -11.57 -7.09
CA HIS A 324 6.68 -12.19 -8.04
C HIS A 324 7.51 -11.14 -8.79
N TRP A 325 6.86 -10.07 -9.27
CA TRP A 325 7.53 -8.98 -9.98
C TRP A 325 8.58 -8.28 -9.12
N VAL A 326 8.21 -7.89 -7.89
CA VAL A 326 9.14 -7.25 -6.96
C VAL A 326 10.25 -8.22 -6.54
N LYS A 327 9.94 -9.50 -6.32
CA LYS A 327 10.94 -10.52 -5.98
C LYS A 327 12.00 -10.63 -7.07
N ARG A 328 11.58 -10.70 -8.34
CA ARG A 328 12.50 -10.70 -9.49
C ARG A 328 13.39 -9.46 -9.47
N MET A 329 12.78 -8.28 -9.38
CA MET A 329 13.49 -7.00 -9.41
C MET A 329 14.55 -6.90 -8.30
N VAL A 330 14.23 -7.31 -7.08
CA VAL A 330 15.17 -7.30 -5.94
C VAL A 330 16.30 -8.31 -6.13
N LEU A 331 16.02 -9.50 -6.67
CA LEU A 331 17.06 -10.49 -7.00
C LEU A 331 17.99 -9.96 -8.11
N GLU A 332 17.46 -9.27 -9.12
CA GLU A 332 18.25 -8.62 -10.17
C GLU A 332 19.13 -7.50 -9.62
N TYR A 333 18.64 -6.68 -8.68
CA TYR A 333 19.49 -5.70 -7.98
C TYR A 333 20.61 -6.36 -7.19
N LYS A 334 20.30 -7.45 -6.47
CA LYS A 334 21.30 -8.21 -5.72
C LYS A 334 22.38 -8.81 -6.62
N GLU A 335 22.01 -9.42 -7.74
CA GLU A 335 22.95 -10.01 -8.69
C GLU A 335 23.84 -8.97 -9.36
N ARG A 336 23.31 -7.76 -9.63
CA ARG A 336 24.07 -6.63 -10.18
C ARG A 336 24.90 -5.87 -9.13
N GLY A 337 24.72 -6.15 -7.84
CA GLY A 337 25.33 -5.36 -6.77
C GLY A 337 24.80 -3.92 -6.68
N THR A 338 23.56 -3.67 -7.12
CA THR A 338 22.92 -2.35 -7.02
C THR A 338 22.70 -1.99 -5.56
N ASN A 339 23.13 -0.80 -5.15
CA ASN A 339 22.85 -0.30 -3.82
C ASN A 339 21.34 -0.01 -3.70
N THR A 340 20.71 -0.55 -2.67
CA THR A 340 19.29 -0.36 -2.42
C THR A 340 19.10 0.06 -0.97
N ARG A 341 17.99 0.76 -0.71
CA ARG A 341 17.45 0.95 0.63
C ARG A 341 17.28 -0.42 1.29
N GLU A 342 17.38 -0.46 2.62
CA GLU A 342 17.05 -1.67 3.37
C GLU A 342 15.64 -2.15 2.97
N PHE A 343 15.59 -3.35 2.39
CA PHE A 343 14.38 -3.94 1.85
C PHE A 343 14.26 -5.38 2.33
N ASN A 344 13.16 -5.68 3.00
CA ASN A 344 12.84 -7.02 3.47
C ASN A 344 11.50 -7.47 2.87
N MET A 345 11.44 -8.71 2.40
CA MET A 345 10.22 -9.31 1.88
C MET A 345 9.72 -10.41 2.82
N HIS A 346 8.50 -10.23 3.32
CA HIS A 346 7.81 -11.15 4.21
C HIS A 346 6.72 -11.87 3.44
N LEU A 347 6.83 -13.19 3.33
CA LEU A 347 5.83 -14.03 2.69
C LEU A 347 4.96 -14.68 3.76
N ILE A 348 3.68 -14.33 3.78
CA ILE A 348 2.72 -14.87 4.75
C ILE A 348 1.87 -15.92 4.04
N LYS A 349 2.23 -17.19 4.26
CA LYS A 349 1.60 -18.33 3.58
C LYS A 349 0.09 -18.40 3.82
N ASP A 350 -0.33 -18.33 5.08
CA ASP A 350 -1.71 -18.61 5.50
C ASP A 350 -2.49 -17.32 5.79
N ALA A 351 -2.41 -16.36 4.87
CA ALA A 351 -3.10 -15.07 4.98
C ALA A 351 -3.75 -14.67 3.65
N SER A 352 -4.94 -14.08 3.73
CA SER A 352 -5.67 -13.49 2.61
C SER A 352 -5.20 -12.05 2.34
N HIS A 353 -5.67 -11.47 1.24
CA HIS A 353 -5.50 -10.05 0.97
C HIS A 353 -6.10 -9.17 2.08
N GLY A 354 -7.18 -9.65 2.72
CA GLY A 354 -7.86 -9.01 3.85
C GLY A 354 -7.37 -9.48 5.22
N TRP A 355 -6.11 -9.92 5.35
CA TRP A 355 -5.58 -10.49 6.60
C TRP A 355 -5.85 -9.65 7.86
N HIS A 356 -5.75 -8.33 7.73
CA HIS A 356 -6.04 -7.36 8.79
C HIS A 356 -7.49 -7.38 9.29
N TRP A 357 -8.44 -7.84 8.45
CA TRP A 357 -9.85 -7.99 8.78
C TRP A 357 -10.18 -9.39 9.32
N ASP A 358 -9.57 -10.42 8.75
CA ASP A 358 -9.83 -11.82 9.07
C ASP A 358 -9.17 -12.25 10.39
N GLU A 359 -7.91 -11.86 10.61
CA GLU A 359 -7.11 -12.25 11.77
C GLU A 359 -6.42 -11.02 12.40
N PRO A 360 -7.18 -9.99 12.83
CA PRO A 360 -6.66 -8.67 13.20
C PRO A 360 -5.57 -8.70 14.30
N GLU A 361 -5.73 -9.57 15.30
CA GLU A 361 -4.74 -9.72 16.38
C GLU A 361 -3.40 -10.29 15.87
N LYS A 362 -3.46 -11.34 15.06
CA LYS A 362 -2.27 -11.99 14.49
C LYS A 362 -1.57 -11.04 13.52
N PHE A 363 -2.36 -10.33 12.70
CA PHE A 363 -1.88 -9.31 11.79
C PHE A 363 -1.09 -8.22 12.54
N ILE A 364 -1.68 -7.59 13.56
CA ILE A 364 -1.03 -6.46 14.21
C ILE A 364 0.19 -6.88 15.04
N LYS A 365 0.18 -8.08 15.64
CA LYS A 365 1.35 -8.65 16.33
C LYS A 365 2.52 -8.86 15.37
N PHE A 366 2.25 -9.34 14.15
CA PHE A 366 3.27 -9.44 13.11
C PHE A 366 3.79 -8.06 12.71
N PHE A 367 2.91 -7.10 12.44
CA PHE A 367 3.33 -5.74 12.07
C PHE A 367 4.16 -5.08 13.17
N ALA A 368 3.80 -5.25 14.45
CA ALA A 368 4.60 -4.77 15.57
C ALA A 368 6.03 -5.32 15.59
N SER A 369 6.25 -6.53 15.06
CA SER A 369 7.57 -7.20 15.05
C SER A 369 8.50 -6.72 13.94
N ILE A 370 7.95 -6.12 12.88
CA ILE A 370 8.73 -5.67 11.71
C ILE A 370 8.89 -4.15 11.64
N VAL A 371 8.27 -3.38 12.54
CA VAL A 371 8.23 -1.91 12.47
C VAL A 371 9.28 -1.22 13.33
#